data_AF-A0ABD1JLR1-F1
#
_entry.id   AF-A0ABD1JLR1-F1
#
_cell.length_a   1.000
_cell.length_b   1.000
_cell.length_c   1.000
_cell.angle_alpha   90.00
_cell.angle_beta   90.00
_cell.angle_gamma   90.00
#
_symmetry.space_group_name_H-M   'P 1'
#
loop_
_entity.id
_entity.type
_entity.pdbx_description
1 polymer ?
#
loop_
_entity_poly.entity_id
_entity_poly.type
_entity_poly.pdbx_seq_one_letter_code
_entity_poly.pdbx_strand_id
1 'polypeptide(L)'
;MCPPPVPLLTTSPPWRTKVLCVLKKRHSKVSQTGFRTELRLGEVSGNPMDHAPILISEVLVSVMTYPGNHGGWPRVLAEDLRRHMEALKSRVVTLRGRAEGRTLLPLPLCMERSTTQDLSPEVDRALIYSIESMVIQWAGQMGAVLQRDSSHVMRGEGHPGPSAELQYWAAQKDNLLGIQTQLQNPKVEQVVEILRRIDSSYYASFRDIILRVDQAVLEAEDIEVHLRPLKKHVCVFEERSFPQLEPHMPALFHTLCLLWTHSRHYCSAKRIVTLLQQLSNLLIDKAFAYLIPEELFKLELEEATERVQCALQVLCTYRRCFLLYRDKLTPTGPYSQSACTVKPWDFPSELVFHRTDRIVERLRMMEELFASALDFLKLERIELGGSRGKILSEVVYNMNEQFHDSWRVLRESKYDPLDYTKERRGGSAAGRFSGGAVQRRGGSAAGRFSGGAVLLKSTTISLGFVRDYERFMEQNRDFDQRLGTVLNLAFQHSQGLESAFKLLQMFGSLLERPRIHQLFSPNYALLLSMFQDQMTLCQRILDKQDEMTLCQRVLDKQRERLQGGGALLSKNMPVVAGNLKWSQEIRQRILTNRSHLHHLAHM
;
A
#
# COMPACT_ATOMS: atom_id res chain seq x y z
N MET A 1 -25.68 -16.57 -42.79
CA MET A 1 -24.28 -17.01 -42.72
C MET A 1 -23.42 -15.82 -42.33
N CYS A 2 -22.92 -15.79 -41.10
CA CYS A 2 -21.99 -14.74 -40.67
C CYS A 2 -20.63 -14.95 -41.35
N PRO A 3 -19.92 -13.88 -41.75
CA PRO A 3 -18.55 -14.03 -42.23
C PRO A 3 -17.67 -14.60 -41.10
N PRO A 4 -16.67 -15.42 -41.43
CA PRO A 4 -15.78 -15.98 -40.43
C PRO A 4 -15.01 -14.85 -39.71
N PRO A 5 -14.69 -15.04 -38.42
CA PRO A 5 -13.91 -14.06 -37.67
C PRO A 5 -12.52 -13.89 -38.32
N VAL A 6 -12.15 -12.64 -38.59
CA VAL A 6 -10.79 -12.28 -38.99
C VAL A 6 -9.87 -12.69 -37.85
N PRO A 7 -8.83 -13.52 -38.08
CA PRO A 7 -7.90 -13.88 -37.03
C PRO A 7 -7.19 -12.62 -36.54
N LEU A 8 -7.29 -12.37 -35.23
CA LEU A 8 -6.48 -11.38 -34.53
C LEU A 8 -5.01 -11.65 -34.88
N LEU A 9 -4.31 -10.63 -35.40
CA LEU A 9 -2.87 -10.67 -35.66
C LEU A 9 -2.14 -10.99 -34.35
N THR A 10 -1.84 -12.27 -34.14
CA THR A 10 -0.95 -12.74 -33.08
C THR A 10 0.44 -12.17 -33.38
N THR A 11 0.92 -11.28 -32.52
CA THR A 11 2.29 -10.76 -32.59
C THR A 11 3.26 -11.94 -32.54
N SER A 12 4.12 -12.07 -33.56
CA SER A 12 5.12 -13.14 -33.65
C SER A 12 6.12 -13.07 -32.49
N PRO A 13 6.65 -14.22 -32.02
CA PRO A 13 7.68 -14.24 -30.98
C PRO A 13 8.96 -13.51 -31.43
N PRO A 14 9.72 -12.92 -30.50
CA PRO A 14 10.77 -11.91 -30.76
C PRO A 14 11.98 -12.41 -31.57
N TRP A 15 12.14 -13.72 -31.78
CA TRP A 15 13.24 -14.31 -32.56
C TRP A 15 12.95 -14.53 -34.06
N ARG A 16 11.71 -14.33 -34.53
CA ARG A 16 11.38 -14.42 -35.97
C ARG A 16 11.60 -13.06 -36.64
N THR A 17 12.79 -12.82 -37.14
CA THR A 17 13.17 -11.56 -37.79
C THR A 17 12.72 -11.44 -39.25
N LYS A 18 12.33 -12.55 -39.89
CA LYS A 18 11.98 -12.62 -41.32
C LYS A 18 10.73 -13.47 -41.55
N VAL A 19 9.82 -12.96 -42.37
CA VAL A 19 8.57 -13.61 -42.80
C VAL A 19 8.60 -13.77 -44.31
N LEU A 20 8.51 -15.00 -44.80
CA LEU A 20 8.38 -15.29 -46.22
C LEU A 20 6.91 -15.13 -46.64
N CYS A 21 6.66 -14.23 -47.58
CA CYS A 21 5.38 -14.04 -48.23
C CYS A 21 5.39 -14.73 -49.60
N VAL A 22 4.45 -15.65 -49.82
CA VAL A 22 4.27 -16.34 -51.11
C VAL A 22 2.93 -15.90 -51.69
N LEU A 23 2.97 -15.06 -52.72
CA LEU A 23 1.78 -14.58 -53.42
C LEU A 23 1.60 -15.35 -54.73
N LYS A 24 0.44 -15.95 -54.91
CA LYS A 24 0.06 -16.66 -56.12
C LYS A 24 -0.68 -15.72 -57.08
N LYS A 25 -0.15 -15.52 -58.30
CA LYS A 25 -0.71 -14.54 -59.26
C LYS A 25 -2.08 -14.93 -59.84
N ARG A 26 -2.36 -16.23 -59.96
CA ARG A 26 -3.57 -16.76 -60.59
C ARG A 26 -4.26 -17.78 -59.68
N HIS A 27 -5.59 -17.86 -59.75
CA HIS A 27 -6.37 -18.83 -59.01
C HIS A 27 -6.38 -20.24 -59.68
N SER A 28 -5.20 -20.74 -60.08
CA SER A 28 -5.01 -22.03 -60.80
C SER A 28 -3.95 -22.89 -60.10
N LYS A 29 -3.97 -24.22 -60.20
CA LYS A 29 -2.89 -25.06 -59.61
C LYS A 29 -1.53 -24.61 -60.16
N VAL A 30 -0.54 -24.49 -59.27
CA VAL A 30 0.80 -24.05 -59.67
C VAL A 30 1.47 -25.20 -60.42
N SER A 31 1.91 -24.93 -61.66
CA SER A 31 2.57 -25.95 -62.47
C SER A 31 4.01 -26.18 -61.99
N GLN A 32 4.51 -27.43 -62.03
CA GLN A 32 5.89 -27.74 -61.65
C GLN A 32 6.94 -27.07 -62.54
N THR A 33 6.57 -26.67 -63.76
CA THR A 33 7.45 -26.03 -64.74
C THR A 33 7.29 -24.50 -64.75
N GLY A 34 6.13 -23.95 -64.39
CA GLY A 34 5.82 -22.51 -64.41
C GLY A 34 5.84 -21.81 -63.05
N PHE A 35 6.18 -22.50 -61.96
CA PHE A 35 6.11 -21.93 -60.61
C PHE A 35 6.85 -20.59 -60.43
N ARG A 36 7.95 -20.36 -61.16
CA ARG A 36 8.73 -19.11 -61.09
C ARG A 36 7.99 -17.89 -61.64
N THR A 37 7.10 -18.07 -62.61
CA THR A 37 6.31 -16.97 -63.19
C THR A 37 4.94 -16.83 -62.53
N GLU A 38 4.43 -17.93 -61.94
CA GLU A 38 3.13 -18.03 -61.27
C GLU A 38 3.15 -17.61 -59.79
N LEU A 39 4.29 -17.75 -59.11
CA LEU A 39 4.51 -17.31 -57.72
C LEU A 39 5.34 -16.02 -57.66
N ARG A 40 5.01 -15.13 -56.72
CA ARG A 40 5.88 -14.06 -56.23
C ARG A 40 6.30 -14.39 -54.82
N LEU A 41 7.60 -14.46 -54.61
CA LEU A 41 8.21 -14.62 -53.29
C LEU A 41 8.66 -13.23 -52.82
N GLY A 42 8.32 -12.89 -51.59
CA GLY A 42 8.75 -11.65 -50.93
C GLY A 42 9.20 -11.96 -49.51
N GLU A 43 10.21 -11.23 -49.04
CA GLU A 43 10.63 -11.26 -47.65
C GLU A 43 10.11 -10.00 -46.96
N VAL A 44 9.48 -10.16 -45.80
CA VAL A 44 8.99 -9.06 -44.96
C VAL A 44 9.64 -9.20 -43.60
N SER A 45 10.00 -8.08 -42.98
CA SER A 45 10.54 -8.09 -41.62
C SER A 45 9.51 -8.59 -40.60
N GLY A 46 9.98 -9.31 -39.58
CA GLY A 46 9.19 -9.67 -38.41
C GLY A 46 8.76 -8.47 -37.55
N ASN A 47 9.40 -7.32 -37.74
CA ASN A 47 9.05 -6.05 -37.11
C ASN A 47 8.41 -5.10 -38.14
N PRO A 48 7.09 -5.20 -38.38
CA PRO A 48 6.43 -4.40 -39.41
C PRO A 48 6.53 -2.90 -39.13
N MET A 49 6.58 -2.48 -37.85
CA MET A 49 6.65 -1.06 -37.47
C MET A 49 7.99 -0.39 -37.79
N ASP A 50 9.08 -1.15 -37.90
CA ASP A 50 10.40 -0.59 -38.24
C ASP A 50 10.55 -0.41 -39.76
N HIS A 51 9.98 -1.35 -40.54
CA HIS A 51 10.19 -1.40 -41.99
C HIS A 51 9.06 -0.79 -42.82
N ALA A 52 7.81 -0.85 -42.37
CA ALA A 52 6.68 -0.28 -43.12
C ALA A 52 6.80 1.24 -43.32
N PRO A 53 7.25 2.05 -42.33
CA PRO A 53 7.51 3.47 -42.53
C PRO A 53 8.55 3.77 -43.58
N ILE A 54 9.63 2.99 -43.62
CA ILE A 54 10.72 3.16 -44.59
C ILE A 54 10.21 2.78 -45.99
N LEU A 55 9.56 1.62 -46.14
CA LEU A 55 9.01 1.17 -47.42
C LEU A 55 8.00 2.19 -47.99
N ILE A 56 7.12 2.71 -47.15
CA ILE A 56 6.10 3.69 -47.56
C ILE A 56 6.76 5.01 -47.95
N SER A 57 7.66 5.53 -47.11
CA SER A 57 8.24 6.87 -47.30
C SER A 57 9.31 6.93 -48.40
N GLU A 58 10.16 5.90 -48.51
CA GLU A 58 11.30 5.89 -49.43
C GLU A 58 10.95 5.27 -50.78
N VAL A 59 10.14 4.21 -50.80
CA VAL A 59 9.86 3.44 -52.02
C VAL A 59 8.50 3.80 -52.61
N LEU A 60 7.41 3.60 -51.86
CA LEU A 60 6.05 3.76 -52.40
C LEU A 60 5.76 5.22 -52.76
N VAL A 61 6.07 6.17 -51.88
CA VAL A 61 5.92 7.60 -52.19
C VAL A 61 6.74 7.97 -53.43
N SER A 62 7.99 7.55 -53.52
CA SER A 62 8.86 7.86 -54.67
C SER A 62 8.32 7.30 -55.98
N VAL A 63 7.92 6.03 -56.02
CA VAL A 63 7.39 5.36 -57.24
C VAL A 63 6.05 5.96 -57.66
N MET A 64 5.15 6.18 -56.70
CA MET A 64 3.77 6.55 -56.96
C MET A 64 3.61 8.05 -57.26
N THR A 65 4.52 8.90 -56.77
CA THR A 65 4.48 10.36 -57.01
C THR A 65 5.47 10.84 -58.07
N TYR A 66 6.17 9.93 -58.75
CA TYR A 66 7.07 10.26 -59.85
C TYR A 66 6.28 10.62 -61.12
N PRO A 67 6.41 11.85 -61.67
CA PRO A 67 5.61 12.30 -62.80
C PRO A 67 5.76 11.45 -64.07
N GLY A 68 6.94 10.86 -64.30
CA GLY A 68 7.19 10.00 -65.46
C GLY A 68 6.40 8.69 -65.44
N ASN A 69 5.90 8.25 -64.28
CA ASN A 69 5.07 7.06 -64.15
C ASN A 69 3.57 7.33 -64.40
N HIS A 70 3.18 8.60 -64.59
CA HIS A 70 1.78 9.02 -64.75
C HIS A 70 1.37 9.16 -66.21
N GLY A 71 2.10 8.52 -67.14
CA GLY A 71 1.75 8.52 -68.56
C GLY A 71 0.30 8.08 -68.79
N GLY A 72 -0.52 8.96 -69.37
CA GLY A 72 -1.94 8.70 -69.65
C GLY A 72 -2.90 9.01 -68.50
N TRP A 73 -2.42 9.53 -67.37
CA TRP A 73 -3.29 9.86 -66.22
C TRP A 73 -3.83 11.30 -66.32
N PRO A 74 -5.10 11.54 -65.96
CA PRO A 74 -5.61 12.90 -65.77
C PRO A 74 -4.85 13.62 -64.65
N ARG A 75 -4.59 14.93 -64.82
CA ARG A 75 -3.89 15.76 -63.81
C ARG A 75 -4.56 15.69 -62.42
N VAL A 76 -5.89 15.65 -62.40
CA VAL A 76 -6.67 15.56 -61.15
C VAL A 76 -6.39 14.26 -60.40
N LEU A 77 -6.20 13.14 -61.12
CA LEU A 77 -5.90 11.84 -60.52
C LEU A 77 -4.47 11.80 -59.95
N ALA A 78 -3.51 12.35 -60.69
CA ALA A 78 -2.13 12.43 -60.22
C ALA A 78 -2.00 13.29 -58.95
N GLU A 79 -2.73 14.42 -58.90
CA GLU A 79 -2.78 15.32 -57.75
C GLU A 79 -3.51 14.69 -56.55
N ASP A 80 -4.61 13.97 -56.78
CA ASP A 80 -5.33 13.25 -55.72
C ASP A 80 -4.49 12.10 -55.13
N LEU A 81 -3.81 11.33 -55.98
CA LEU A 81 -2.91 10.27 -55.54
C LEU A 81 -1.73 10.84 -54.73
N ARG A 82 -1.18 11.99 -55.15
CA ARG A 82 -0.13 12.70 -54.40
C ARG A 82 -0.62 13.06 -52.99
N ARG A 83 -1.82 13.62 -52.83
CA ARG A 83 -2.42 13.94 -51.52
C ARG A 83 -2.61 12.71 -50.65
N HIS A 84 -3.10 11.60 -51.21
CA HIS A 84 -3.26 10.35 -50.47
C HIS A 84 -1.92 9.75 -50.02
N MET A 85 -0.89 9.81 -50.87
CA MET A 85 0.47 9.35 -50.51
C MET A 85 1.10 10.23 -49.43
N GLU A 86 0.88 11.54 -49.48
CA GLU A 86 1.32 12.49 -48.45
C GLU A 86 0.62 12.22 -47.10
N ALA A 87 -0.71 12.01 -47.12
CA ALA A 87 -1.47 11.65 -45.94
C ALA A 87 -1.03 10.29 -45.35
N LEU A 88 -0.76 9.30 -46.21
CA LEU A 88 -0.26 7.98 -45.79
C LEU A 88 1.12 8.11 -45.14
N LYS A 89 2.06 8.84 -45.76
CA LYS A 89 3.39 9.09 -45.19
C LYS A 89 3.28 9.75 -43.82
N SER A 90 2.50 10.82 -43.69
CA SER A 90 2.26 11.53 -42.42
C SER A 90 1.73 10.59 -41.34
N ARG A 91 0.71 9.78 -41.65
CA ARG A 91 0.16 8.79 -40.71
C ARG A 91 1.20 7.76 -40.28
N VAL A 92 2.02 7.26 -41.19
CA VAL A 92 2.97 6.21 -40.88
C VAL A 92 4.15 6.76 -40.05
N VAL A 93 4.63 7.96 -40.32
CA VAL A 93 5.63 8.66 -39.49
C VAL A 93 5.09 8.88 -38.07
N THR A 94 3.85 9.35 -37.93
CA THR A 94 3.25 9.57 -36.60
C THR A 94 2.99 8.26 -35.85
N LEU A 95 2.63 7.18 -36.55
CA LEU A 95 2.48 5.85 -35.96
C LEU A 95 3.81 5.28 -35.48
N ARG A 96 4.88 5.45 -36.27
CA ARG A 96 6.24 5.08 -35.87
C ARG A 96 6.66 5.84 -34.61
N GLY A 97 6.48 7.16 -34.60
CA GLY A 97 6.77 7.98 -33.42
C GLY A 97 6.04 7.47 -32.17
N ARG A 98 4.72 7.23 -32.28
CA ARG A 98 3.92 6.70 -31.16
C ARG A 98 4.42 5.35 -30.64
N ALA A 99 4.87 4.46 -31.53
CA ALA A 99 5.43 3.17 -31.14
C ALA A 99 6.77 3.33 -30.41
N GLU A 100 7.59 4.32 -30.79
CA GLU A 100 8.86 4.65 -30.14
C GLU A 100 8.70 5.55 -28.90
N GLY A 101 7.48 5.97 -28.55
CA GLY A 101 7.21 6.92 -27.45
C GLY A 101 7.58 8.37 -27.76
N ARG A 102 7.79 8.71 -29.04
CA ARG A 102 8.22 10.02 -29.53
C ARG A 102 7.15 10.70 -30.37
N THR A 103 7.16 12.02 -30.41
CA THR A 103 6.26 12.80 -31.26
C THR A 103 7.06 13.26 -32.48
N LEU A 104 6.72 12.71 -33.64
CA LEU A 104 7.37 13.04 -34.90
C LEU A 104 6.46 13.95 -35.73
N LEU A 105 7.02 15.06 -36.21
CA LEU A 105 6.36 16.07 -37.02
C LEU A 105 6.71 15.84 -38.50
N PRO A 106 5.81 15.23 -39.30
CA PRO A 106 6.10 14.91 -40.69
C PRO A 106 6.16 16.16 -41.57
N LEU A 107 7.19 16.28 -42.39
CA LEU A 107 7.32 17.34 -43.40
C LEU A 107 6.53 17.02 -44.68
N PRO A 108 6.02 18.03 -45.42
CA PRO A 108 5.32 17.83 -46.67
C PRO A 108 6.30 17.42 -47.77
N LEU A 109 5.82 16.62 -48.72
CA LEU A 109 6.63 16.10 -49.84
C LEU A 109 7.22 17.21 -50.71
N CYS A 110 6.53 18.35 -50.80
CA CYS A 110 6.99 19.51 -51.57
C CYS A 110 8.22 20.18 -50.97
N MET A 111 8.35 20.20 -49.63
CA MET A 111 9.52 20.77 -48.93
C MET A 111 10.70 19.81 -48.82
N GLU A 112 10.48 18.51 -49.04
CA GLU A 112 11.58 17.55 -49.13
C GLU A 112 12.33 17.66 -50.46
N ARG A 113 11.62 18.02 -51.54
CA ARG A 113 12.15 18.08 -52.91
C ARG A 113 12.75 19.43 -53.32
N SER A 114 12.37 20.53 -52.66
CA SER A 114 12.84 21.87 -53.03
C SER A 114 14.20 22.18 -52.38
N THR A 115 15.19 22.51 -53.22
CA THR A 115 16.42 23.18 -52.81
C THR A 115 16.08 24.57 -52.30
N THR A 116 16.79 25.03 -51.27
CA THR A 116 16.54 26.28 -50.52
C THR A 116 16.59 27.57 -51.35
N GLN A 117 16.85 27.49 -52.66
CA GLN A 117 17.03 28.62 -53.57
C GLN A 117 15.87 28.83 -54.58
N ASP A 118 14.90 27.93 -54.71
CA ASP A 118 13.93 27.94 -55.82
C ASP A 118 12.50 28.43 -55.50
N LEU A 119 12.23 28.92 -54.28
CA LEU A 119 10.89 29.41 -53.91
C LEU A 119 10.69 30.88 -54.33
N SER A 120 10.59 31.09 -55.65
CA SER A 120 10.10 32.33 -56.28
C SER A 120 8.62 32.61 -55.88
N PRO A 121 8.16 33.87 -55.86
CA PRO A 121 6.96 34.33 -55.15
C PRO A 121 5.63 34.10 -55.90
N GLU A 122 5.55 33.12 -56.80
CA GLU A 122 4.25 32.60 -57.24
C GLU A 122 3.92 31.40 -56.35
N VAL A 123 3.60 31.70 -55.09
CA VAL A 123 3.23 30.68 -54.11
C VAL A 123 1.91 30.04 -54.57
N ASP A 124 2.01 28.88 -55.20
CA ASP A 124 0.86 28.10 -55.65
C ASP A 124 -0.14 27.93 -54.49
N ARG A 125 -1.42 28.23 -54.70
CA ARG A 125 -2.47 28.11 -53.65
C ARG A 125 -2.49 26.70 -53.06
N ALA A 126 -2.15 25.69 -53.85
CA ALA A 126 -2.03 24.32 -53.40
C ALA A 126 -0.91 24.11 -52.36
N LEU A 127 0.22 24.81 -52.51
CA LEU A 127 1.33 24.79 -51.56
C LEU A 127 0.95 25.46 -50.23
N ILE A 128 0.28 26.62 -50.30
CA ILE A 128 -0.21 27.33 -49.11
C ILE A 128 -1.16 26.44 -48.30
N TYR A 129 -2.16 25.85 -48.96
CA TYR A 129 -3.12 24.97 -48.30
C TYR A 129 -2.45 23.75 -47.64
N SER A 130 -1.43 23.18 -48.29
CA SER A 130 -0.64 22.08 -47.73
C SER A 130 0.12 22.50 -46.46
N ILE A 131 0.76 23.67 -46.50
CA ILE A 131 1.47 24.23 -45.35
C ILE A 131 0.52 24.51 -44.17
N GLU A 132 -0.63 25.15 -44.43
CA GLU A 132 -1.62 25.44 -43.39
C GLU A 132 -2.17 24.15 -42.77
N SER A 133 -2.53 23.17 -43.59
CA SER A 133 -3.01 21.86 -43.11
C SER A 133 -1.98 21.15 -42.22
N MET A 134 -0.70 21.19 -42.60
CA MET A 134 0.39 20.63 -41.82
C MET A 134 0.55 21.35 -40.47
N VAL A 135 0.54 22.68 -40.48
CA VAL A 135 0.68 23.50 -39.27
C VAL A 135 -0.44 23.24 -38.28
N ILE A 136 -1.68 23.08 -38.75
CA ILE A 136 -2.81 22.67 -37.91
C ILE A 136 -2.57 21.28 -37.30
N GLN A 137 -2.08 20.32 -38.10
CA GLN A 137 -1.79 18.97 -37.62
C GLN A 137 -0.67 18.97 -36.57
N TRP A 138 0.42 19.69 -36.81
CA TRP A 138 1.54 19.82 -35.87
C TRP A 138 1.10 20.52 -34.59
N ALA A 139 0.31 21.59 -34.71
CA ALA A 139 -0.24 22.29 -33.55
C ALA A 139 -1.12 21.35 -32.71
N GLY A 140 -1.95 20.53 -33.34
CA GLY A 140 -2.74 19.50 -32.65
C GLY A 140 -1.89 18.46 -31.94
N GLN A 141 -0.81 17.98 -32.58
CA GLN A 141 0.10 16.99 -31.99
C GLN A 141 0.89 17.56 -30.80
N MET A 142 1.48 18.74 -30.95
CA MET A 142 2.20 19.42 -29.87
C MET A 142 1.24 19.76 -28.72
N GLY A 143 0.03 20.23 -29.05
CA GLY A 143 -0.99 20.53 -28.04
C GLY A 143 -1.38 19.30 -27.22
N ALA A 144 -1.51 18.13 -27.86
CA ALA A 144 -1.77 16.88 -27.18
C ALA A 144 -0.62 16.45 -26.25
N VAL A 145 0.64 16.75 -26.59
CA VAL A 145 1.80 16.47 -25.74
C VAL A 145 1.86 17.41 -24.54
N LEU A 146 1.58 18.69 -24.75
CA LEU A 146 1.56 19.73 -23.71
C LEU A 146 0.44 19.54 -22.69
N GLN A 147 -0.68 18.92 -23.08
CA GLN A 147 -1.78 18.60 -22.16
C GLN A 147 -1.54 17.35 -21.32
N ARG A 148 -0.50 16.55 -21.60
CA ARG A 148 -0.18 15.38 -20.78
C ARG A 148 0.31 15.83 -19.41
N ASP A 149 -0.15 15.13 -18.39
CA ASP A 149 0.25 15.38 -17.01
C ASP A 149 0.46 14.04 -16.28
N SER A 150 1.39 14.01 -15.32
CA SER A 150 1.76 12.80 -14.58
C SER A 150 0.58 12.21 -13.82
N SER A 151 -0.36 13.05 -13.39
CA SER A 151 -1.59 12.63 -12.69
C SER A 151 -2.53 11.77 -13.54
N HIS A 152 -2.44 11.80 -14.89
CA HIS A 152 -3.23 10.90 -15.74
C HIS A 152 -2.78 9.44 -15.62
N VAL A 153 -1.50 9.19 -15.30
CA VAL A 153 -0.97 7.83 -15.06
C VAL A 153 -1.61 7.23 -13.81
N MET A 154 -1.89 8.05 -12.80
CA MET A 154 -2.57 7.62 -11.56
C MET A 154 -4.05 7.28 -11.75
N ARG A 155 -4.68 7.74 -12.84
CA ARG A 155 -6.10 7.46 -13.15
C ARG A 155 -6.30 6.09 -13.81
N GLY A 156 -5.21 5.38 -14.14
CA GLY A 156 -5.25 3.99 -14.57
C GLY A 156 -5.55 3.05 -13.40
N GLU A 157 -6.06 1.84 -13.69
CA GLU A 157 -6.42 0.85 -12.67
C GLU A 157 -5.21 0.25 -11.93
N GLY A 158 -4.00 0.40 -12.46
CA GLY A 158 -2.78 -0.05 -11.79
C GLY A 158 -2.24 1.05 -10.88
N HIS A 159 -2.26 0.84 -9.57
CA HIS A 159 -1.64 1.72 -8.58
C HIS A 159 -0.14 1.85 -8.87
N PRO A 160 0.34 2.93 -9.52
CA PRO A 160 1.72 2.95 -9.97
C PRO A 160 2.65 3.31 -8.80
N GLY A 161 3.86 2.77 -8.84
CA GLY A 161 4.94 3.09 -7.91
C GLY A 161 5.71 4.36 -8.31
N PRO A 162 6.61 4.85 -7.44
CA PRO A 162 7.32 6.14 -7.61
C PRO A 162 8.25 6.17 -8.84
N SER A 163 8.74 5.01 -9.28
CA SER A 163 9.52 4.90 -10.52
C SER A 163 8.75 5.32 -11.76
N ALA A 164 7.42 5.21 -11.74
CA ALA A 164 6.58 5.62 -12.86
C ALA A 164 6.65 7.14 -13.10
N GLU A 165 6.66 7.96 -12.04
CA GLU A 165 6.79 9.41 -12.18
C GLU A 165 8.19 9.83 -12.64
N LEU A 166 9.24 9.17 -12.14
CA LEU A 166 10.62 9.40 -12.60
C LEU A 166 10.78 9.08 -14.08
N GLN A 167 10.26 7.94 -14.53
CA GLN A 167 10.30 7.52 -15.93
C GLN A 167 9.44 8.43 -16.82
N TYR A 168 8.27 8.85 -16.32
CA TYR A 168 7.40 9.78 -17.03
C TYR A 168 8.12 11.09 -17.34
N TRP A 169 8.73 11.74 -16.34
CA TRP A 169 9.41 13.02 -16.55
C TRP A 169 10.66 12.88 -17.41
N ALA A 170 11.41 11.78 -17.29
CA ALA A 170 12.52 11.49 -18.18
C ALA A 170 12.05 11.33 -19.65
N ALA A 171 11.01 10.53 -19.89
CA ALA A 171 10.46 10.32 -21.22
C ALA A 171 9.81 11.58 -21.80
N GLN A 172 9.12 12.37 -20.97
CA GLN A 172 8.49 13.62 -21.38
C GLN A 172 9.55 14.67 -21.77
N LYS A 173 10.64 14.79 -21.01
CA LYS A 173 11.78 15.63 -21.35
C LYS A 173 12.39 15.22 -22.69
N ASP A 174 12.71 13.94 -22.87
CA ASP A 174 13.32 13.43 -24.11
C ASP A 174 12.39 13.63 -25.32
N ASN A 175 11.08 13.45 -25.15
CA ASN A 175 10.09 13.70 -26.19
C ASN A 175 9.98 15.20 -26.54
N LEU A 176 9.91 16.09 -25.55
CA LEU A 176 9.83 17.54 -25.77
C LEU A 176 11.11 18.09 -26.41
N LEU A 177 12.29 17.66 -25.96
CA LEU A 177 13.57 17.97 -26.61
C LEU A 177 13.58 17.48 -28.06
N GLY A 178 13.09 16.26 -28.30
CA GLY A 178 12.95 15.72 -29.65
C GLY A 178 12.03 16.56 -30.55
N ILE A 179 10.96 17.14 -30.01
CA ILE A 179 10.09 18.08 -30.74
C ILE A 179 10.82 19.40 -30.99
N GLN A 180 11.50 19.95 -29.99
CA GLN A 180 12.26 21.20 -30.12
C GLN A 180 13.34 21.10 -31.21
N THR A 181 14.11 20.01 -31.24
CA THR A 181 15.11 19.77 -32.29
C THR A 181 14.47 19.66 -33.67
N GLN A 182 13.27 19.08 -33.78
CA GLN A 182 12.52 19.04 -35.04
C GLN A 182 12.06 20.44 -35.48
N LEU A 183 11.67 21.31 -34.54
CA LEU A 183 11.26 22.69 -34.82
C LEU A 183 12.43 23.60 -35.22
N GLN A 184 13.64 23.30 -34.76
CA GLN A 184 14.88 23.99 -35.16
C GLN A 184 15.36 23.63 -36.58
N ASN A 185 14.68 22.72 -37.28
CA ASN A 185 15.02 22.39 -38.65
C ASN A 185 14.83 23.62 -39.57
N PRO A 186 15.81 23.98 -40.42
CA PRO A 186 15.72 25.17 -41.28
C PRO A 186 14.50 25.16 -42.23
N LYS A 187 13.97 23.97 -42.57
CA LYS A 187 12.73 23.86 -43.37
C LYS A 187 11.49 24.30 -42.59
N VAL A 188 11.46 24.11 -41.27
CA VAL A 188 10.38 24.59 -40.40
C VAL A 188 10.44 26.12 -40.26
N GLU A 189 11.64 26.69 -40.18
CA GLU A 189 11.82 28.13 -40.17
C GLU A 189 11.32 28.78 -41.47
N GLN A 190 11.59 28.16 -42.62
CA GLN A 190 11.03 28.57 -43.90
C GLN A 190 9.50 28.56 -43.91
N VAL A 191 8.85 27.54 -43.33
CA VAL A 191 7.38 27.49 -43.19
C VAL A 191 6.86 28.66 -42.38
N VAL A 192 7.50 28.95 -41.24
CA VAL A 192 7.10 30.06 -40.37
C VAL A 192 7.23 31.39 -41.11
N GLU A 193 8.28 31.56 -41.92
CA GLU A 193 8.47 32.76 -42.73
C GLU A 193 7.46 32.86 -43.88
N ILE A 194 7.13 31.76 -44.56
CA ILE A 194 6.08 31.73 -45.59
C ILE A 194 4.74 32.14 -44.97
N LEU A 195 4.34 31.54 -43.84
CA LEU A 195 3.10 31.88 -43.12
C LEU A 195 3.05 33.36 -42.72
N ARG A 196 4.20 33.95 -42.35
CA ARG A 196 4.31 35.37 -42.02
C ARG A 196 4.13 36.26 -43.25
N ARG A 197 4.73 35.89 -44.38
CA ARG A 197 4.67 36.66 -45.63
C ARG A 197 3.27 36.67 -46.24
N ILE A 198 2.54 35.57 -46.12
CA ILE A 198 1.16 35.44 -46.63
C ILE A 198 0.10 35.98 -45.65
N ASP A 199 0.53 36.51 -44.48
CA ASP A 199 -0.34 36.95 -43.38
C ASP A 199 -1.42 35.92 -42.99
N SER A 200 -0.99 34.65 -42.84
CA SER A 200 -1.91 33.56 -42.52
C SER A 200 -2.45 33.68 -41.10
N SER A 201 -3.76 33.49 -40.94
CA SER A 201 -4.44 33.45 -39.64
C SER A 201 -3.85 32.43 -38.65
N TYR A 202 -3.17 31.38 -39.14
CA TYR A 202 -2.56 30.34 -38.31
C TYR A 202 -1.19 30.75 -37.73
N TYR A 203 -0.54 31.79 -38.28
CA TYR A 203 0.82 32.19 -37.89
C TYR A 203 0.96 32.46 -36.39
N ALA A 204 0.08 33.30 -35.83
CA ALA A 204 0.13 33.66 -34.41
C ALA A 204 -0.07 32.44 -33.50
N SER A 205 -1.05 31.59 -33.84
CA SER A 205 -1.35 30.38 -33.07
C SER A 205 -0.20 29.35 -33.12
N PHE A 206 0.49 29.26 -34.27
CA PHE A 206 1.62 28.36 -34.43
C PHE A 206 2.88 28.87 -33.72
N ARG A 207 3.14 30.18 -33.76
CA ARG A 207 4.20 30.82 -32.96
C ARG A 207 3.98 30.61 -31.46
N ASP A 208 2.74 30.80 -30.99
CA ASP A 208 2.38 30.58 -29.58
C ASP A 208 2.67 29.13 -29.13
N ILE A 209 2.30 28.13 -29.94
CA ILE A 209 2.53 26.75 -29.54
C ILE A 209 4.02 26.36 -29.55
N ILE A 210 4.83 26.91 -30.45
CA ILE A 210 6.30 26.75 -30.43
C ILE A 210 6.87 27.30 -29.12
N LEU A 211 6.46 28.52 -28.74
CA LEU A 211 6.89 29.13 -27.47
C LEU A 211 6.47 28.29 -26.25
N ARG A 212 5.25 27.73 -26.26
CA ARG A 212 4.80 26.81 -25.19
C ARG A 212 5.60 25.51 -25.14
N VAL A 213 6.05 24.99 -26.28
CA VAL A 213 6.96 23.83 -26.32
C VAL A 213 8.31 24.19 -25.70
N ASP A 214 8.90 25.33 -26.05
CA ASP A 214 10.17 25.78 -25.46
C ASP A 214 10.07 25.96 -23.94
N GLN A 215 8.97 26.55 -23.45
CA GLN A 215 8.71 26.67 -22.01
C GLN A 215 8.55 25.29 -21.34
N ALA A 216 7.83 24.37 -21.99
CA ALA A 216 7.64 23.02 -21.46
C ALA A 216 8.93 22.20 -21.42
N VAL A 217 9.87 22.42 -22.37
CA VAL A 217 11.21 21.83 -22.34
C VAL A 217 11.96 22.30 -21.09
N LEU A 218 12.02 23.63 -20.87
CA LEU A 218 12.69 24.19 -19.69
C LEU A 218 12.10 23.67 -18.37
N GLU A 219 10.77 23.56 -18.32
CA GLU A 219 10.07 22.96 -17.18
C GLU A 219 10.45 21.48 -16.98
N ALA A 220 10.44 20.68 -18.05
CA ALA A 220 10.75 19.25 -17.96
C ALA A 220 12.23 18.99 -17.58
N GLU A 221 13.15 19.84 -18.05
CA GLU A 221 14.57 19.80 -17.68
C GLU A 221 14.77 20.15 -16.19
N ASP A 222 14.15 21.22 -15.70
CA ASP A 222 14.18 21.58 -14.27
C ASP A 222 13.67 20.42 -13.41
N ILE A 223 12.52 19.86 -13.76
CA ILE A 223 11.90 18.77 -13.00
C ILE A 223 12.78 17.52 -13.01
N GLU A 224 13.28 17.06 -14.17
CA GLU A 224 14.07 15.83 -14.24
C GLU A 224 15.40 15.95 -13.48
N VAL A 225 16.07 17.10 -13.58
CA VAL A 225 17.32 17.34 -12.85
C VAL A 225 17.11 17.25 -11.33
N HIS A 226 16.03 17.85 -10.82
CA HIS A 226 15.72 17.82 -9.38
C HIS A 226 15.12 16.48 -8.92
N LEU A 227 14.50 15.70 -9.79
CA LEU A 227 14.01 14.35 -9.49
C LEU A 227 15.15 13.30 -9.49
N ARG A 228 16.27 13.55 -10.17
CA ARG A 228 17.37 12.59 -10.29
C ARG A 228 17.95 12.09 -8.95
N PRO A 229 18.16 12.93 -7.91
CA PRO A 229 18.60 12.47 -6.59
C PRO A 229 17.61 11.48 -5.94
N LEU A 230 16.31 11.66 -6.19
CA LEU A 230 15.25 10.81 -5.65
C LEU A 230 15.33 9.38 -6.17
N LYS A 231 15.83 9.19 -7.41
CA LYS A 231 15.99 7.87 -8.03
C LYS A 231 16.75 6.88 -7.13
N LYS A 232 17.82 7.34 -6.47
CA LYS A 232 18.60 6.48 -5.55
C LYS A 232 17.77 6.01 -4.36
N HIS A 233 16.96 6.90 -3.78
CA HIS A 233 16.08 6.54 -2.66
C HIS A 233 14.96 5.61 -3.11
N VAL A 234 14.37 5.85 -4.28
CA VAL A 234 13.33 4.97 -4.83
C VAL A 234 13.87 3.56 -5.07
N CYS A 235 15.06 3.41 -5.68
CA CYS A 235 15.68 2.09 -5.85
C CYS A 235 15.92 1.39 -4.51
N VAL A 236 16.39 2.12 -3.48
CA VAL A 236 16.55 1.55 -2.13
C VAL A 236 15.23 1.00 -1.58
N PHE A 237 14.12 1.71 -1.78
CA PHE A 237 12.79 1.27 -1.32
C PHE A 237 12.23 0.10 -2.15
N GLU A 238 12.54 0.05 -3.44
CA GLU A 238 12.13 -1.04 -4.34
C GLU A 238 12.94 -2.32 -4.10
N GLU A 239 14.23 -2.23 -3.80
CA GLU A 239 15.13 -3.38 -3.68
C GLU A 239 15.17 -3.97 -2.26
N ARG A 240 15.12 -3.13 -1.21
CA ARG A 240 15.24 -3.62 0.17
C ARG A 240 13.99 -4.37 0.64
N SER A 241 14.20 -5.19 1.67
CA SER A 241 13.11 -5.86 2.39
C SER A 241 12.31 -4.84 3.20
N PHE A 242 11.02 -5.11 3.37
CA PHE A 242 10.08 -4.20 4.01
C PHE A 242 10.45 -3.78 5.45
N PRO A 243 10.93 -4.68 6.34
CA PRO A 243 11.34 -4.30 7.70
C PRO A 243 12.52 -3.33 7.75
N GLN A 244 13.35 -3.29 6.70
CA GLN A 244 14.57 -2.47 6.65
C GLN A 244 14.33 -1.07 6.08
N LEU A 245 13.09 -0.71 5.74
CA LEU A 245 12.77 0.57 5.10
C LEU A 245 12.75 1.74 6.10
N GLU A 246 12.43 1.49 7.37
CA GLU A 246 12.25 2.53 8.39
C GLU A 246 13.44 3.52 8.50
N PRO A 247 14.72 3.06 8.56
CA PRO A 247 15.86 3.97 8.69
C PRO A 247 16.08 4.90 7.48
N HIS A 248 15.51 4.57 6.31
CA HIS A 248 15.69 5.35 5.08
C HIS A 248 14.61 6.42 4.87
N MET A 249 13.52 6.38 5.65
CA MET A 249 12.42 7.34 5.56
C MET A 249 12.88 8.80 5.76
N PRO A 250 13.70 9.15 6.76
CA PRO A 250 14.12 10.54 6.96
C PRO A 250 14.94 11.08 5.77
N ALA A 251 15.82 10.26 5.20
CA ALA A 251 16.63 10.66 4.05
C ALA A 251 15.75 10.88 2.80
N LEU A 252 14.75 10.01 2.57
CA LEU A 252 13.77 10.19 1.49
C LEU A 252 13.01 11.51 1.64
N PHE A 253 12.41 11.77 2.80
CA PHE A 253 11.64 13.00 3.03
C PHE A 253 12.49 14.26 3.00
N HIS A 254 13.75 14.19 3.44
CA HIS A 254 14.68 15.30 3.28
C HIS A 254 14.89 15.65 1.81
N THR A 255 15.14 14.65 0.96
CA THR A 255 15.29 14.84 -0.49
C THR A 255 14.02 15.37 -1.13
N LEU A 256 12.83 14.94 -0.69
CA LEU A 256 11.54 15.49 -1.15
C LEU A 256 11.38 16.97 -0.77
N CYS A 257 11.83 17.38 0.42
CA CYS A 257 11.80 18.79 0.83
C CYS A 257 12.75 19.63 -0.03
N LEU A 258 13.96 19.12 -0.31
CA LEU A 258 14.92 19.79 -1.20
C LEU A 258 14.37 19.92 -2.64
N LEU A 259 13.75 18.86 -3.16
CA LEU A 259 13.05 18.89 -4.45
C LEU A 259 11.98 19.99 -4.46
N TRP A 260 11.17 20.08 -3.40
CA TRP A 260 10.12 21.07 -3.26
C TRP A 260 10.65 22.51 -3.16
N THR A 261 11.77 22.74 -2.48
CA THR A 261 12.33 24.09 -2.31
C THR A 261 13.16 24.58 -3.48
N HIS A 262 13.84 23.67 -4.20
CA HIS A 262 14.76 24.03 -5.27
C HIS A 262 14.14 24.00 -6.67
N SER A 263 13.19 23.09 -6.94
CA SER A 263 12.54 23.06 -8.26
C SER A 263 11.47 24.14 -8.37
N ARG A 264 11.62 24.99 -9.39
CA ARG A 264 10.68 26.07 -9.67
C ARG A 264 9.36 25.55 -10.22
N HIS A 265 9.40 24.43 -10.93
CA HIS A 265 8.25 23.87 -11.60
C HIS A 265 7.62 22.70 -10.84
N TYR A 266 8.38 21.91 -10.10
CA TYR A 266 7.83 20.75 -9.37
C TYR A 266 7.09 21.15 -8.07
N CYS A 267 7.28 22.37 -7.56
CA CYS A 267 6.67 22.89 -6.31
C CYS A 267 5.14 23.17 -6.40
N SER A 268 4.38 22.18 -6.88
CA SER A 268 2.93 22.17 -6.98
C SER A 268 2.33 21.06 -6.13
N ALA A 269 1.30 21.38 -5.34
CA ALA A 269 0.62 20.43 -4.45
C ALA A 269 0.18 19.16 -5.19
N LYS A 270 -0.31 19.30 -6.43
CA LYS A 270 -0.76 18.17 -7.25
C LYS A 270 0.36 17.16 -7.56
N ARG A 271 1.58 17.63 -7.84
CA ARG A 271 2.74 16.79 -8.20
C ARG A 271 3.28 16.06 -6.98
N ILE A 272 3.51 16.79 -5.88
CA ILE A 272 4.02 16.17 -4.65
C ILE A 272 3.02 15.18 -4.05
N VAL A 273 1.71 15.46 -4.11
CA VAL A 273 0.68 14.50 -3.69
C VAL A 273 0.72 13.25 -4.56
N THR A 274 0.87 13.39 -5.88
CA THR A 274 1.00 12.25 -6.80
C THR A 274 2.19 11.36 -6.41
N LEU A 275 3.37 11.96 -6.20
CA LEU A 275 4.57 11.22 -5.81
C LEU A 275 4.43 10.54 -4.44
N LEU A 276 3.85 11.23 -3.46
CA LEU A 276 3.60 10.67 -2.12
C LEU A 276 2.58 9.53 -2.17
N GLN A 277 1.55 9.62 -3.02
CA GLN A 277 0.62 8.52 -3.26
C GLN A 277 1.33 7.31 -3.90
N GLN A 278 2.23 7.54 -4.86
CA GLN A 278 3.02 6.47 -5.48
C GLN A 278 3.95 5.78 -4.48
N LEU A 279 4.61 6.55 -3.61
CA LEU A 279 5.39 6.01 -2.49
C LEU A 279 4.52 5.21 -1.53
N SER A 280 3.31 5.70 -1.22
CA SER A 280 2.34 4.99 -0.40
C SER A 280 1.92 3.66 -1.05
N ASN A 281 1.69 3.64 -2.36
CA ASN A 281 1.37 2.43 -3.11
C ASN A 281 2.49 1.40 -3.02
N LEU A 282 3.75 1.82 -3.22
CA LEU A 282 4.92 0.94 -3.10
C LEU A 282 5.00 0.32 -1.69
N LEU A 283 4.78 1.12 -0.64
CA LEU A 283 4.79 0.62 0.74
C LEU A 283 3.65 -0.35 1.02
N ILE A 284 2.47 -0.12 0.44
CA ILE A 284 1.34 -1.03 0.52
C ILE A 284 1.71 -2.36 -0.15
N ASP A 285 2.19 -2.33 -1.39
CA ASP A 285 2.55 -3.55 -2.13
C ASP A 285 3.63 -4.36 -1.39
N LYS A 286 4.63 -3.67 -0.82
CA LYS A 286 5.66 -4.29 0.03
C LYS A 286 5.10 -4.86 1.33
N ALA A 287 4.13 -4.19 1.97
CA ALA A 287 3.49 -4.69 3.18
C ALA A 287 2.66 -5.95 2.89
N PHE A 288 1.90 -5.97 1.78
CA PHE A 288 1.13 -7.16 1.37
C PHE A 288 2.05 -8.33 1.04
N ALA A 289 3.17 -8.09 0.34
CA ALA A 289 4.15 -9.13 0.06
C ALA A 289 4.86 -9.67 1.31
N TYR A 290 5.01 -8.85 2.35
CA TYR A 290 5.62 -9.25 3.63
C TYR A 290 4.64 -10.00 4.54
N LEU A 291 3.40 -9.52 4.64
CA LEU A 291 2.38 -10.08 5.53
C LEU A 291 1.75 -11.35 4.98
N ILE A 292 1.51 -11.41 3.66
CA ILE A 292 0.76 -12.49 2.99
C ILE A 292 -0.57 -12.74 3.72
N PRO A 293 -1.57 -11.85 3.53
CA PRO A 293 -2.78 -11.81 4.37
C PRO A 293 -3.54 -13.13 4.48
N GLU A 294 -3.53 -13.95 3.41
CA GLU A 294 -4.21 -15.23 3.33
C GLU A 294 -3.59 -16.33 4.23
N GLU A 295 -2.31 -16.17 4.56
CA GLU A 295 -1.55 -17.11 5.40
C GLU A 295 -1.34 -16.58 6.81
N LEU A 296 -1.59 -15.29 7.06
CA LEU A 296 -1.28 -14.63 8.32
C LEU A 296 -1.92 -15.30 9.55
N PHE A 297 -3.20 -15.70 9.45
CA PHE A 297 -3.92 -16.39 10.54
C PHE A 297 -3.55 -17.89 10.68
N LYS A 298 -2.76 -18.43 9.76
CA LYS A 298 -2.33 -19.84 9.77
C LYS A 298 -0.95 -20.03 10.39
N LEU A 299 -0.16 -18.95 10.48
CA LEU A 299 1.13 -18.90 11.16
C LEU A 299 0.98 -19.14 12.67
N GLU A 300 2.11 -19.36 13.33
CA GLU A 300 2.18 -19.29 14.79
C GLU A 300 1.86 -17.87 15.27
N LEU A 301 1.13 -17.75 16.38
CA LEU A 301 0.56 -16.49 16.85
C LEU A 301 1.62 -15.43 17.16
N GLU A 302 2.75 -15.84 17.74
CA GLU A 302 3.88 -14.96 18.02
C GLU A 302 4.48 -14.39 16.73
N GLU A 303 4.69 -15.24 15.72
CA GLU A 303 5.22 -14.81 14.42
C GLU A 303 4.24 -13.87 13.70
N ALA A 304 2.94 -14.19 13.70
CA ALA A 304 1.92 -13.34 13.11
C ALA A 304 1.86 -11.95 13.80
N THR A 305 1.97 -11.93 15.13
CA THR A 305 2.02 -10.70 15.93
C THR A 305 3.22 -9.83 15.56
N GLU A 306 4.42 -10.42 15.54
CA GLU A 306 5.65 -9.70 15.18
C GLU A 306 5.58 -9.10 13.77
N ARG A 307 5.06 -9.85 12.79
CA ARG A 307 4.89 -9.34 11.40
C ARG A 307 3.91 -8.17 11.33
N VAL A 308 2.76 -8.26 12.01
CA VAL A 308 1.78 -7.16 12.02
C VAL A 308 2.35 -5.93 12.72
N GLN A 309 3.02 -6.09 13.85
CA GLN A 309 3.66 -5.00 14.57
C GLN A 309 4.75 -4.32 13.73
N CYS A 310 5.59 -5.11 13.03
CA CYS A 310 6.58 -4.58 12.11
C CYS A 310 5.94 -3.76 10.98
N ALA A 311 4.84 -4.26 10.39
CA ALA A 311 4.12 -3.54 9.35
C ALA A 311 3.48 -2.24 9.84
N LEU A 312 2.85 -2.27 11.01
CA LEU A 312 2.33 -1.07 11.67
C LEU A 312 3.43 -0.06 11.93
N GLN A 313 4.59 -0.50 12.42
CA GLN A 313 5.75 0.36 12.70
C GLN A 313 6.22 1.06 11.42
N VAL A 314 6.50 0.33 10.34
CA VAL A 314 6.99 0.92 9.07
C VAL A 314 5.99 1.91 8.48
N LEU A 315 4.70 1.54 8.40
CA LEU A 315 3.65 2.41 7.84
C LEU A 315 3.40 3.65 8.72
N CYS A 316 3.39 3.50 10.04
CA CYS A 316 3.23 4.63 10.96
C CYS A 316 4.47 5.54 10.95
N THR A 317 5.68 5.01 10.83
CA THR A 317 6.89 5.83 10.72
C THR A 317 6.90 6.63 9.41
N TYR A 318 6.43 6.07 8.29
CA TYR A 318 6.24 6.82 7.05
C TYR A 318 5.30 8.04 7.25
N ARG A 319 4.13 7.84 7.87
CA ARG A 319 3.19 8.93 8.19
C ARG A 319 3.81 9.95 9.15
N ARG A 320 4.52 9.50 10.18
CA ARG A 320 5.19 10.37 11.15
C ARG A 320 6.26 11.23 10.49
N CYS A 321 7.06 10.66 9.59
CA CYS A 321 8.04 11.39 8.81
C CYS A 321 7.37 12.43 7.90
N PHE A 322 6.27 12.10 7.22
CA PHE A 322 5.51 13.09 6.44
C PHE A 322 5.09 14.29 7.30
N LEU A 323 4.49 14.05 8.47
CA LEU A 323 4.05 15.12 9.37
C LEU A 323 5.24 15.97 9.85
N LEU A 324 6.32 15.31 10.29
CA LEU A 324 7.54 15.97 10.76
C LEU A 324 8.14 16.89 9.69
N TYR A 325 8.23 16.43 8.44
CA TYR A 325 8.83 17.22 7.36
C TYR A 325 7.88 18.28 6.81
N ARG A 326 6.57 18.03 6.85
CA ARG A 326 5.56 19.07 6.60
C ARG A 326 5.70 20.24 7.56
N ASP A 327 5.88 19.97 8.85
CA ASP A 327 6.03 21.03 9.87
C ASP A 327 7.36 21.80 9.72
N LYS A 328 8.40 21.15 9.18
CA LYS A 328 9.66 21.80 8.80
C LYS A 328 9.55 22.68 7.55
N LEU A 329 8.56 22.46 6.68
CA LEU A 329 8.28 23.27 5.49
C LEU A 329 7.45 24.51 5.85
N THR A 330 7.95 25.29 6.80
CA THR A 330 7.36 26.57 7.22
C THR A 330 8.27 27.73 6.80
N PRO A 331 7.75 28.96 6.65
CA PRO A 331 8.56 30.13 6.30
C PRO A 331 9.71 30.41 7.30
N THR A 332 9.58 29.94 8.54
CA THR A 332 10.60 30.02 9.60
C THR A 332 11.41 28.73 9.76
N GLY A 333 11.15 27.72 8.93
CA GLY A 333 11.73 26.39 9.04
C GLY A 333 13.15 26.28 8.45
N PRO A 334 13.83 25.13 8.64
CA PRO A 334 15.21 24.92 8.21
C PRO A 334 15.41 24.93 6.69
N TYR A 335 14.33 24.84 5.92
CA TYR A 335 14.37 24.88 4.46
C TYR A 335 14.18 26.29 3.88
N SER A 336 13.89 27.28 4.74
CA SER A 336 13.70 28.66 4.33
C SER A 336 15.03 29.31 4.00
N GLN A 337 15.17 29.84 2.79
CA GLN A 337 16.35 30.60 2.37
C GLN A 337 16.00 32.08 2.32
N SER A 338 16.94 32.95 2.69
CA SER A 338 16.79 34.41 2.81
C SER A 338 16.29 35.13 1.54
N ALA A 339 16.30 34.48 0.38
CA ALA A 339 15.86 35.04 -0.90
C ALA A 339 14.50 34.52 -1.40
N CYS A 340 13.91 33.47 -0.81
CA CYS A 340 12.66 32.89 -1.30
C CYS A 340 11.83 32.27 -0.17
N THR A 341 10.57 32.69 -0.04
CA THR A 341 9.62 32.14 0.93
C THR A 341 9.18 30.74 0.52
N VAL A 342 9.48 29.74 1.35
CA VAL A 342 9.05 28.34 1.11
C VAL A 342 7.53 28.24 1.24
N LYS A 343 6.90 27.67 0.20
CA LYS A 343 5.47 27.34 0.24
C LYS A 343 5.25 26.13 1.14
N PRO A 344 4.35 26.19 2.14
CA PRO A 344 4.03 25.02 2.95
C PRO A 344 3.26 23.97 2.15
N TRP A 345 3.26 22.72 2.61
CA TRP A 345 2.35 21.70 2.13
C TRP A 345 0.97 21.89 2.77
N ASP A 346 0.10 22.61 2.08
CA ASP A 346 -1.22 23.08 2.53
C ASP A 346 -2.38 22.14 2.13
N PHE A 347 -2.08 20.93 1.66
CA PHE A 347 -3.07 19.96 1.25
C PHE A 347 -3.48 18.98 2.37
N PRO A 348 -4.72 18.46 2.34
CA PRO A 348 -5.19 17.46 3.31
C PRO A 348 -4.38 16.16 3.24
N SER A 349 -4.01 15.60 4.40
CA SER A 349 -3.26 14.33 4.48
C SER A 349 -4.03 13.16 3.88
N GLU A 350 -5.35 13.21 3.88
CA GLU A 350 -6.23 12.18 3.34
C GLU A 350 -5.97 11.93 1.85
N LEU A 351 -5.52 12.96 1.10
CA LEU A 351 -5.17 12.80 -0.30
C LEU A 351 -4.01 11.81 -0.50
N VAL A 352 -3.06 11.76 0.43
CA VAL A 352 -1.91 10.85 0.37
C VAL A 352 -2.25 9.51 1.03
N PHE A 353 -2.84 9.55 2.22
CA PHE A 353 -2.87 8.40 3.11
C PHE A 353 -4.19 7.61 3.12
N HIS A 354 -5.24 8.00 2.38
CA HIS A 354 -6.54 7.32 2.46
C HIS A 354 -6.47 5.80 2.36
N ARG A 355 -5.65 5.24 1.45
CA ARG A 355 -5.47 3.79 1.30
C ARG A 355 -4.67 3.19 2.46
N THR A 356 -3.55 3.82 2.80
CA THR A 356 -2.66 3.37 3.90
C THR A 356 -3.37 3.38 5.24
N ASP A 357 -4.19 4.40 5.51
CA ASP A 357 -4.95 4.54 6.76
C ASP A 357 -5.94 3.39 6.94
N ARG A 358 -6.64 2.99 5.86
CA ARG A 358 -7.52 1.80 5.90
C ARG A 358 -6.77 0.52 6.20
N ILE A 359 -5.60 0.33 5.60
CA ILE A 359 -4.78 -0.86 5.86
C ILE A 359 -4.25 -0.83 7.30
N VAL A 360 -3.81 0.32 7.80
CA VAL A 360 -3.37 0.48 9.19
C VAL A 360 -4.51 0.21 10.17
N GLU A 361 -5.74 0.67 9.89
CA GLU A 361 -6.93 0.33 10.68
C GLU A 361 -7.14 -1.18 10.75
N ARG A 362 -7.03 -1.90 9.63
CA ARG A 362 -7.12 -3.36 9.59
C ARG A 362 -6.02 -4.05 10.39
N LEU A 363 -4.78 -3.60 10.22
CA LEU A 363 -3.64 -4.17 10.93
C LEU A 363 -3.75 -3.97 12.45
N ARG A 364 -4.28 -2.83 12.91
CA ARG A 364 -4.55 -2.62 14.35
C ARG A 364 -5.61 -3.56 14.89
N MET A 365 -6.67 -3.83 14.12
CA MET A 365 -7.66 -4.84 14.50
C MET A 365 -7.01 -6.23 14.64
N MET A 366 -6.11 -6.59 13.72
CA MET A 366 -5.36 -7.85 13.79
C MET A 366 -4.41 -7.91 14.98
N GLU A 367 -3.68 -6.83 15.25
CA GLU A 367 -2.81 -6.72 16.42
C GLU A 367 -3.59 -6.96 17.72
N GLU A 368 -4.77 -6.35 17.85
CA GLU A 368 -5.65 -6.55 19.00
C GLU A 368 -6.19 -7.99 19.11
N LEU A 369 -6.55 -8.61 17.98
CA LEU A 369 -6.95 -10.02 17.93
C LEU A 369 -5.82 -10.94 18.39
N PHE A 370 -4.61 -10.77 17.85
CA PHE A 370 -3.47 -11.61 18.19
C PHE A 370 -3.02 -11.43 19.64
N ALA A 371 -2.98 -10.19 20.13
CA ALA A 371 -2.71 -9.91 21.55
C ALA A 371 -3.73 -10.60 22.46
N SER A 372 -5.02 -10.52 22.11
CA SER A 372 -6.08 -11.21 22.87
C SER A 372 -5.95 -12.72 22.80
N ALA A 373 -5.62 -13.28 21.64
CA ALA A 373 -5.44 -14.72 21.46
C ALA A 373 -4.26 -15.26 22.28
N LEU A 374 -3.12 -14.55 22.29
CA LEU A 374 -1.95 -14.90 23.10
C LEU A 374 -2.25 -14.93 24.60
N ASP A 375 -3.11 -14.03 25.08
CA ASP A 375 -3.58 -14.07 26.47
C ASP A 375 -4.42 -15.30 26.76
N PHE A 376 -5.38 -15.62 25.88
CA PHE A 376 -6.30 -16.73 26.12
C PHE A 376 -5.69 -18.12 25.91
N LEU A 377 -4.58 -18.25 25.17
CA LEU A 377 -3.79 -19.49 25.15
C LEU A 377 -3.29 -19.90 26.55
N LYS A 378 -3.15 -18.96 27.49
CA LYS A 378 -2.75 -19.27 28.87
C LYS A 378 -3.81 -20.05 29.63
N LEU A 379 -5.08 -20.00 29.19
CA LEU A 379 -6.18 -20.73 29.81
C LEU A 379 -5.97 -22.25 29.78
N GLU A 380 -5.28 -22.77 28.76
CA GLU A 380 -4.94 -24.20 28.66
C GLU A 380 -4.16 -24.71 29.88
N ARG A 381 -3.42 -23.83 30.57
CA ARG A 381 -2.54 -24.17 31.68
C ARG A 381 -3.15 -23.89 33.05
N ILE A 382 -4.35 -23.31 33.11
CA ILE A 382 -5.00 -22.94 34.36
C ILE A 382 -5.77 -24.14 34.92
N GLU A 383 -5.20 -24.77 35.95
CA GLU A 383 -5.86 -25.81 36.73
C GLU A 383 -6.11 -25.31 38.16
N LEU A 384 -7.38 -25.16 38.52
CA LEU A 384 -7.79 -24.71 39.84
C LEU A 384 -7.92 -25.89 40.80
N GLY A 385 -7.13 -25.87 41.86
CA GLY A 385 -7.21 -26.81 42.98
C GLY A 385 -8.20 -26.35 44.07
N GLY A 386 -8.42 -27.21 45.08
CA GLY A 386 -9.26 -26.91 46.25
C GLY A 386 -10.67 -27.52 46.20
N SER A 387 -11.50 -27.23 47.21
CA SER A 387 -12.82 -27.86 47.40
C SER A 387 -13.81 -27.60 46.26
N ARG A 388 -13.67 -26.47 45.56
CA ARG A 388 -14.44 -26.11 44.36
C ARG A 388 -13.60 -26.11 43.08
N GLY A 389 -12.34 -26.56 43.16
CA GLY A 389 -11.38 -26.50 42.05
C GLY A 389 -11.88 -27.21 40.79
N LYS A 390 -12.47 -28.41 40.93
CA LYS A 390 -12.98 -29.18 39.79
C LYS A 390 -14.05 -28.44 38.98
N ILE A 391 -15.01 -27.80 39.67
CA ILE A 391 -16.11 -27.06 39.02
C ILE A 391 -15.58 -25.79 38.35
N LEU A 392 -14.66 -25.07 39.00
CA LEU A 392 -14.10 -23.85 38.45
C LEU A 392 -13.17 -24.15 37.25
N SER A 393 -12.39 -25.23 37.32
CA SER A 393 -11.58 -25.71 36.19
C SER A 393 -12.44 -26.15 34.99
N GLU A 394 -13.60 -26.76 35.23
CA GLU A 394 -14.55 -27.12 34.16
C GLU A 394 -15.11 -25.88 33.45
N VAL A 395 -15.38 -24.79 34.19
CA VAL A 395 -15.77 -23.50 33.58
C VAL A 395 -14.65 -22.93 32.71
N VAL A 396 -13.40 -22.93 33.20
CA VAL A 396 -12.24 -22.45 32.42
C VAL A 396 -12.03 -23.30 31.16
N TYR A 397 -12.18 -24.62 31.27
CA TYR A 397 -12.07 -25.54 30.14
C TYR A 397 -13.11 -25.25 29.05
N ASN A 398 -14.37 -25.08 29.42
CA ASN A 398 -15.44 -24.74 28.47
C ASN A 398 -15.18 -23.38 27.78
N MET A 399 -14.66 -22.40 28.52
CA MET A 399 -14.25 -21.12 27.93
C MET A 399 -13.12 -21.29 26.93
N ASN A 400 -12.14 -22.16 27.23
CA ASN A 400 -11.05 -22.46 26.32
C ASN A 400 -11.55 -23.14 25.03
N GLU A 401 -12.49 -24.08 25.12
CA GLU A 401 -13.12 -24.68 23.93
C GLU A 401 -13.84 -23.63 23.07
N GLN A 402 -14.65 -22.76 23.70
CA GLN A 402 -15.35 -21.68 23.01
C GLN A 402 -14.37 -20.71 22.31
N PHE A 403 -13.23 -20.43 22.94
CA PHE A 403 -12.17 -19.64 22.35
C PHE A 403 -11.61 -20.32 21.09
N HIS A 404 -11.21 -21.59 21.18
CA HIS A 404 -10.64 -22.32 20.04
C HIS A 404 -11.62 -22.46 18.87
N ASP A 405 -12.91 -22.67 19.13
CA ASP A 405 -13.92 -22.71 18.08
C ASP A 405 -14.05 -21.38 17.35
N SER A 406 -13.97 -20.27 18.08
CA SER A 406 -14.08 -18.92 17.53
C SER A 406 -12.82 -18.53 16.77
N TRP A 407 -11.65 -18.93 17.30
CA TRP A 407 -10.36 -18.78 16.61
C TRP A 407 -10.31 -19.59 15.32
N ARG A 408 -10.88 -20.81 15.31
CA ARG A 408 -10.95 -21.68 14.11
C ARG A 408 -11.70 -21.00 12.98
N VAL A 409 -12.81 -20.30 13.27
CA VAL A 409 -13.58 -19.55 12.25
C VAL A 409 -12.72 -18.49 11.57
N LEU A 410 -11.91 -17.74 12.33
CA LEU A 410 -10.99 -16.74 11.77
C LEU A 410 -9.89 -17.39 10.92
N ARG A 411 -9.32 -18.51 11.40
CA ARG A 411 -8.24 -19.25 10.71
C ARG A 411 -8.68 -19.90 9.40
N GLU A 412 -9.93 -20.37 9.32
CA GLU A 412 -10.50 -21.02 8.14
C GLU A 412 -11.22 -20.05 7.19
N SER A 413 -11.15 -18.75 7.49
CA SER A 413 -11.77 -17.71 6.67
C SER A 413 -11.15 -17.67 5.26
N LYS A 414 -11.98 -17.34 4.25
CA LYS A 414 -11.59 -17.29 2.83
C LYS A 414 -11.47 -15.87 2.27
N TYR A 415 -11.78 -14.87 3.08
CA TYR A 415 -11.66 -13.47 2.68
C TYR A 415 -10.23 -12.99 2.93
N ASP A 416 -9.77 -11.98 2.18
CA ASP A 416 -8.56 -11.24 2.50
C ASP A 416 -8.85 -10.30 3.69
N PRO A 417 -8.19 -10.47 4.85
CA PRO A 417 -8.40 -9.64 6.02
C PRO A 417 -8.02 -8.15 5.81
N LEU A 418 -7.21 -7.83 4.78
CA LEU A 418 -6.84 -6.46 4.40
C LEU A 418 -7.71 -5.87 3.27
N ASP A 419 -8.69 -6.60 2.72
CA ASP A 419 -9.59 -6.05 1.70
C ASP A 419 -10.57 -5.01 2.30
N TYR A 420 -10.41 -3.75 1.90
CA TYR A 420 -11.26 -2.61 2.28
C TYR A 420 -12.12 -2.08 1.12
N THR A 421 -12.08 -2.71 -0.05
CA THR A 421 -12.66 -2.13 -1.29
C THR A 421 -14.18 -2.07 -1.30
N LYS A 422 -14.89 -2.89 -0.50
CA LYS A 422 -16.36 -2.97 -0.51
C LYS A 422 -17.06 -2.30 0.67
N GLU A 423 -16.34 -1.59 1.54
CA GLU A 423 -16.95 -0.95 2.72
C GLU A 423 -17.75 0.34 2.40
N ARG A 424 -17.61 0.91 1.21
CA ARG A 424 -18.22 2.21 0.85
C ARG A 424 -19.45 2.07 -0.06
N ARG A 425 -20.59 1.64 0.51
CA ARG A 425 -21.96 2.06 0.10
C ARG A 425 -22.90 2.15 1.30
N GLY A 426 -22.45 2.76 2.40
CA GLY A 426 -23.29 3.17 3.53
C GLY A 426 -23.13 4.67 3.78
N GLY A 427 -23.48 5.48 2.79
CA GLY A 427 -23.34 6.92 2.87
C GLY A 427 -24.33 7.53 3.87
N SER A 428 -23.80 8.38 4.75
CA SER A 428 -24.31 9.72 5.06
C SER A 428 -25.74 10.00 4.53
N ALA A 429 -26.72 9.65 5.33
CA ALA A 429 -28.10 10.12 5.22
C ALA A 429 -28.64 10.50 6.61
N ALA A 430 -27.85 11.24 7.38
CA ALA A 430 -28.28 11.90 8.61
C ALA A 430 -28.04 13.40 8.44
N GLY A 431 -28.95 14.07 7.75
CA GLY A 431 -28.83 15.51 7.51
C GLY A 431 -29.73 16.05 6.41
N ARG A 432 -31.04 16.08 6.65
CA ARG A 432 -32.01 17.09 6.19
C ARG A 432 -33.44 16.54 6.40
N PHE A 433 -33.98 16.77 7.58
CA PHE A 433 -35.43 16.93 7.72
C PHE A 433 -35.68 18.43 7.88
N SER A 434 -36.15 19.05 6.79
CA SER A 434 -36.78 20.35 6.81
C SER A 434 -38.00 20.29 5.90
N GLY A 435 -39.19 20.44 6.50
CA GLY A 435 -40.34 21.13 5.93
C GLY A 435 -41.11 20.46 4.78
N GLY A 436 -42.29 19.93 5.12
CA GLY A 436 -43.54 20.22 4.41
C GLY A 436 -43.82 19.50 3.09
N ALA A 437 -44.80 18.59 3.10
CA ALA A 437 -46.12 18.85 2.49
C ALA A 437 -46.96 17.55 2.51
N VAL A 438 -48.16 17.72 3.04
CA VAL A 438 -49.26 16.76 3.06
C VAL A 438 -49.80 16.57 1.64
N GLN A 439 -49.94 15.34 1.16
CA GLN A 439 -51.04 14.99 0.24
C GLN A 439 -51.37 13.49 0.36
N ARG A 440 -52.62 13.20 0.74
CA ARG A 440 -53.24 11.88 0.76
C ARG A 440 -53.65 11.44 -0.65
N ARG A 441 -53.47 10.15 -0.95
CA ARG A 441 -54.34 9.21 -1.72
C ARG A 441 -53.53 7.89 -1.77
N GLY A 442 -53.95 6.76 -1.19
CA GLY A 442 -55.19 6.03 -1.44
C GLY A 442 -54.86 4.89 -2.42
N GLY A 443 -54.85 3.64 -1.96
CA GLY A 443 -54.69 2.48 -2.86
C GLY A 443 -54.06 1.24 -2.23
N SER A 444 -54.91 0.33 -1.78
CA SER A 444 -54.60 -1.06 -1.42
C SER A 444 -54.20 -1.88 -2.65
N ALA A 445 -53.10 -2.63 -2.58
CA ALA A 445 -52.94 -3.89 -3.32
C ALA A 445 -51.81 -4.72 -2.71
N ALA A 446 -52.19 -5.88 -2.16
CA ALA A 446 -51.29 -6.96 -1.84
C ALA A 446 -50.68 -7.52 -3.14
N GLY A 447 -49.36 -7.59 -3.19
CA GLY A 447 -48.62 -8.24 -4.27
C GLY A 447 -47.38 -8.94 -3.70
N ARG A 448 -47.48 -10.25 -3.51
CA ARG A 448 -46.33 -11.13 -3.27
C ARG A 448 -45.38 -10.99 -4.46
N PHE A 449 -44.18 -10.48 -4.23
CA PHE A 449 -43.06 -10.65 -5.14
C PHE A 449 -42.05 -11.59 -4.49
N SER A 450 -42.20 -12.88 -4.79
CA SER A 450 -41.13 -13.87 -4.70
C SER A 450 -40.18 -13.62 -5.88
N GLY A 451 -39.02 -13.01 -5.62
CA GLY A 451 -38.04 -12.75 -6.67
C GLY A 451 -36.91 -11.87 -6.17
N GLY A 452 -35.98 -12.45 -5.42
CA GLY A 452 -34.87 -11.69 -4.85
C GLY A 452 -33.82 -12.54 -4.15
N ALA A 453 -33.44 -13.68 -4.74
CA ALA A 453 -32.42 -14.56 -4.17
C ALA A 453 -31.28 -14.82 -5.17
N VAL A 454 -30.74 -13.79 -5.83
CA VAL A 454 -29.53 -13.94 -6.65
C VAL A 454 -28.48 -12.83 -6.49
N LEU A 455 -28.77 -11.72 -5.79
CA LEU A 455 -27.84 -10.58 -5.70
C LEU A 455 -27.22 -10.29 -4.32
N LEU A 456 -27.36 -11.20 -3.34
CA LEU A 456 -26.79 -11.03 -2.00
C LEU A 456 -25.47 -11.79 -1.76
N LYS A 457 -24.94 -12.52 -2.74
CA LYS A 457 -23.68 -13.29 -2.54
C LYS A 457 -22.40 -12.50 -2.83
N SER A 458 -22.46 -11.32 -3.44
CA SER A 458 -21.25 -10.55 -3.81
C SER A 458 -20.90 -9.41 -2.85
N THR A 459 -21.85 -9.00 -1.99
CA THR A 459 -21.71 -7.88 -1.05
C THR A 459 -21.12 -8.30 0.31
N THR A 460 -21.09 -9.60 0.62
CA THR A 460 -20.72 -10.11 1.96
C THR A 460 -19.21 -10.27 2.19
N ILE A 461 -18.38 -10.14 1.15
CA ILE A 461 -16.99 -10.62 1.21
C ILE A 461 -16.03 -9.65 1.91
N SER A 462 -16.24 -8.32 1.88
CA SER A 462 -15.36 -7.36 2.59
C SER A 462 -15.90 -6.85 3.95
N LEU A 463 -17.11 -7.26 4.35
CA LEU A 463 -17.59 -7.13 5.74
C LEU A 463 -17.26 -8.39 6.59
N GLY A 464 -16.74 -9.45 5.97
CA GLY A 464 -16.47 -10.72 6.66
C GLY A 464 -15.52 -10.55 7.84
N PHE A 465 -14.34 -9.97 7.58
CA PHE A 465 -13.34 -9.73 8.61
C PHE A 465 -13.86 -8.83 9.75
N VAL A 466 -14.44 -7.67 9.43
CA VAL A 466 -14.95 -6.72 10.46
C VAL A 466 -15.93 -7.42 11.39
N ARG A 467 -16.88 -8.14 10.82
CA ARG A 467 -17.95 -8.80 11.56
C ARG A 467 -17.40 -9.91 12.45
N ASP A 468 -16.48 -10.71 11.91
CA ASP A 468 -15.89 -11.82 12.65
C ASP A 468 -14.94 -11.29 13.75
N TYR A 469 -14.25 -10.17 13.51
CA TYR A 469 -13.52 -9.39 14.53
C TYR A 469 -14.45 -8.89 15.65
N GLU A 470 -15.55 -8.21 15.31
CA GLU A 470 -16.50 -7.66 16.28
C GLU A 470 -17.08 -8.76 17.18
N ARG A 471 -17.46 -9.90 16.56
CA ARG A 471 -17.96 -11.07 17.28
C ARG A 471 -16.93 -11.64 18.25
N PHE A 472 -15.69 -11.80 17.80
CA PHE A 472 -14.60 -12.30 18.65
C PHE A 472 -14.32 -11.36 19.82
N MET A 473 -14.32 -10.05 19.57
CA MET A 473 -14.10 -9.06 20.63
C MET A 473 -15.25 -8.99 21.64
N GLU A 474 -16.50 -9.17 21.21
CA GLU A 474 -17.64 -9.28 22.12
C GLU A 474 -17.51 -10.52 23.02
N GLN A 475 -17.11 -11.65 22.45
CA GLN A 475 -16.87 -12.88 23.20
C GLN A 475 -15.70 -12.74 24.18
N ASN A 476 -14.61 -12.08 23.79
CA ASN A 476 -13.49 -11.79 24.69
C ASN A 476 -13.93 -10.97 25.92
N ARG A 477 -14.87 -10.05 25.76
CA ARG A 477 -15.42 -9.28 26.90
C ARG A 477 -16.23 -10.15 27.85
N ASP A 478 -17.02 -11.09 27.32
CA ASP A 478 -17.71 -12.09 28.14
C ASP A 478 -16.72 -13.02 28.86
N PHE A 479 -15.64 -13.42 28.19
CA PHE A 479 -14.57 -14.20 28.81
C PHE A 479 -13.89 -13.45 29.95
N ASP A 480 -13.55 -12.17 29.77
CA ASP A 480 -12.96 -11.35 30.83
C ASP A 480 -13.87 -11.27 32.07
N GLN A 481 -15.18 -11.11 31.85
CA GLN A 481 -16.17 -11.07 32.93
C GLN A 481 -16.26 -12.41 33.69
N ARG A 482 -16.30 -13.53 32.96
CA ARG A 482 -16.38 -14.88 33.54
C ARG A 482 -15.09 -15.25 34.26
N LEU A 483 -13.92 -14.99 33.66
CA LEU A 483 -12.62 -15.24 34.30
C LEU A 483 -12.44 -14.44 35.57
N GLY A 484 -12.81 -13.15 35.58
CA GLY A 484 -12.76 -12.34 36.80
C GLY A 484 -13.67 -12.90 37.90
N THR A 485 -14.83 -13.43 37.54
CA THR A 485 -15.75 -14.09 38.48
C THR A 485 -15.17 -15.40 39.03
N VAL A 486 -14.59 -16.24 38.15
CA VAL A 486 -13.93 -17.50 38.53
C VAL A 486 -12.75 -17.23 39.45
N LEU A 487 -11.90 -16.25 39.12
CA LEU A 487 -10.76 -15.84 39.94
C LEU A 487 -11.20 -15.38 41.33
N ASN A 488 -12.24 -14.54 41.41
CA ASN A 488 -12.80 -14.08 42.68
C ASN A 488 -13.30 -15.23 43.56
N LEU A 489 -14.04 -16.18 42.95
CA LEU A 489 -14.51 -17.36 43.66
C LEU A 489 -13.34 -18.25 44.10
N ALA A 490 -12.37 -18.51 43.23
CA ALA A 490 -11.19 -19.30 43.56
C ALA A 490 -10.39 -18.68 44.72
N PHE A 491 -10.27 -17.35 44.76
CA PHE A 491 -9.59 -16.62 45.83
C PHE A 491 -10.33 -16.74 47.17
N GLN A 492 -11.65 -16.61 47.18
CA GLN A 492 -12.46 -16.78 48.39
C GLN A 492 -12.35 -18.18 49.01
N HIS A 493 -12.10 -19.21 48.19
CA HIS A 493 -11.92 -20.60 48.64
C HIS A 493 -10.45 -20.97 48.92
N SER A 494 -9.52 -20.02 48.81
CA SER A 494 -8.10 -20.26 49.11
C SER A 494 -7.86 -20.31 50.63
N GLN A 495 -7.28 -21.40 51.13
CA GLN A 495 -7.12 -21.64 52.58
C GLN A 495 -5.85 -21.00 53.18
N GLY A 496 -5.29 -19.98 52.53
CA GLY A 496 -4.09 -19.31 53.02
C GLY A 496 -3.37 -18.49 51.97
N LEU A 497 -2.38 -17.75 52.45
CA LEU A 497 -1.61 -16.80 51.66
C LEU A 497 -0.83 -17.46 50.51
N GLU A 498 -0.25 -18.64 50.75
CA GLU A 498 0.51 -19.37 49.72
C GLU A 498 -0.38 -19.86 48.58
N SER A 499 -1.58 -20.37 48.88
CA SER A 499 -2.56 -20.77 47.86
C SER A 499 -3.08 -19.57 47.07
N ALA A 500 -3.26 -18.42 47.72
CA ALA A 500 -3.65 -17.18 47.05
C ALA A 500 -2.57 -16.69 46.08
N PHE A 501 -1.29 -16.71 46.48
CA PHE A 501 -0.20 -16.35 45.57
C PHE A 501 -0.05 -17.32 44.40
N LYS A 502 -0.19 -18.63 44.63
CA LYS A 502 -0.20 -19.62 43.53
C LYS A 502 -1.33 -19.34 42.54
N LEU A 503 -2.53 -19.01 43.03
CA LEU A 503 -3.65 -18.62 42.18
C LEU A 503 -3.33 -17.40 41.31
N LEU A 504 -2.78 -16.34 41.92
CA LEU A 504 -2.40 -15.13 41.18
C LEU A 504 -1.30 -15.40 40.16
N GLN A 505 -0.32 -16.23 40.51
CA GLN A 505 0.74 -16.63 39.60
C GLN A 505 0.22 -17.43 38.40
N MET A 506 -0.81 -18.28 38.59
CA MET A 506 -1.44 -19.02 37.49
C MET A 506 -2.16 -18.10 36.49
N PHE A 507 -2.82 -17.04 36.97
CA PHE A 507 -3.48 -16.07 36.09
C PHE A 507 -2.47 -15.10 35.44
N GLY A 508 -1.38 -14.76 36.12
CA GLY A 508 -0.27 -14.00 35.54
C GLY A 508 -0.73 -12.69 34.90
N SER A 509 -0.40 -12.49 33.62
CA SER A 509 -0.79 -11.28 32.87
C SER A 509 -2.30 -11.14 32.62
N LEU A 510 -3.11 -12.20 32.81
CA LEU A 510 -4.57 -12.07 32.74
C LEU A 510 -5.10 -11.10 33.81
N LEU A 511 -4.36 -10.92 34.90
CA LEU A 511 -4.67 -9.93 35.94
C LEU A 511 -4.51 -8.49 35.46
N GLU A 512 -3.71 -8.25 34.42
CA GLU A 512 -3.50 -6.92 33.82
C GLU A 512 -4.67 -6.49 32.94
N ARG A 513 -5.54 -7.45 32.55
CA ARG A 513 -6.71 -7.17 31.70
C ARG A 513 -7.70 -6.28 32.47
N PRO A 514 -8.15 -5.15 31.89
CA PRO A 514 -8.86 -4.11 32.65
C PRO A 514 -10.09 -4.59 33.43
N ARG A 515 -10.88 -5.50 32.84
CA ARG A 515 -12.08 -6.03 33.51
C ARG A 515 -11.78 -7.06 34.59
N ILE A 516 -10.80 -7.93 34.37
CA ILE A 516 -10.37 -8.89 35.39
C ILE A 516 -9.78 -8.12 36.58
N HIS A 517 -8.92 -7.13 36.32
CA HIS A 517 -8.37 -6.25 37.34
C HIS A 517 -9.46 -5.55 38.15
N GLN A 518 -10.45 -4.95 37.48
CA GLN A 518 -11.56 -4.27 38.15
C GLN A 518 -12.36 -5.20 39.06
N LEU A 519 -12.59 -6.44 38.64
CA LEU A 519 -13.33 -7.42 39.43
C LEU A 519 -12.51 -7.95 40.62
N PHE A 520 -11.19 -8.09 40.45
CA PHE A 520 -10.31 -8.65 41.47
C PHE A 520 -9.77 -7.62 42.46
N SER A 521 -9.69 -6.33 42.09
CA SER A 521 -9.04 -5.29 42.89
C SER A 521 -9.48 -5.21 44.37
N PRO A 522 -10.77 -5.45 44.75
CA PRO A 522 -11.17 -5.44 46.15
C PRO A 522 -10.48 -6.51 47.01
N ASN A 523 -10.04 -7.61 46.39
CA ASN A 523 -9.40 -8.72 47.08
C ASN A 523 -7.93 -8.45 47.44
N TYR A 524 -7.28 -7.43 46.87
CA TYR A 524 -5.92 -7.06 47.26
C TYR A 524 -5.85 -6.59 48.72
N ALA A 525 -6.89 -5.91 49.21
CA ALA A 525 -6.98 -5.53 50.62
C ALA A 525 -7.07 -6.77 51.53
N LEU A 526 -7.82 -7.80 51.11
CA LEU A 526 -7.89 -9.07 51.84
C LEU A 526 -6.56 -9.81 51.81
N LEU A 527 -5.87 -9.82 50.66
CA LEU A 527 -4.54 -10.43 50.51
C LEU A 527 -3.51 -9.76 51.44
N LEU A 528 -3.55 -8.43 51.57
CA LEU A 528 -2.72 -7.69 52.51
C LEU A 528 -3.05 -8.03 53.97
N SER A 529 -4.34 -8.16 54.31
CA SER A 529 -4.78 -8.64 55.63
C SER A 529 -4.25 -10.04 55.93
N MET A 530 -4.35 -10.98 54.97
CA MET A 530 -3.82 -12.34 55.12
C MET A 530 -2.30 -12.34 55.31
N PHE A 531 -1.58 -11.44 54.62
CA PHE A 531 -0.14 -11.24 54.83
C PHE A 531 0.17 -10.71 56.22
N GLN A 532 -0.60 -9.71 56.69
CA GLN A 532 -0.47 -9.16 58.03
C GLN A 532 -0.73 -10.22 59.12
N ASP A 533 -1.72 -11.09 58.93
CA ASP A 533 -2.01 -12.20 59.84
C ASP A 533 -0.87 -13.23 59.88
N GLN A 534 -0.24 -13.52 58.74
CA GLN A 534 0.97 -14.36 58.71
C GLN A 534 2.14 -13.68 59.41
N MET A 535 2.31 -12.36 59.25
CA MET A 535 3.34 -11.58 59.96
C MET A 535 3.11 -11.59 61.48
N THR A 536 1.88 -11.36 61.95
CA THR A 536 1.56 -11.40 63.39
C THR A 536 1.66 -12.82 63.95
N LEU A 537 1.40 -13.86 63.15
CA LEU A 537 1.66 -15.25 63.55
C LEU A 537 3.16 -15.51 63.70
N CYS A 538 4.00 -15.08 62.75
CA CYS A 538 5.46 -15.17 62.87
C CYS A 538 5.97 -14.39 64.10
N GLN A 539 5.43 -13.19 64.35
CA GLN A 539 5.77 -12.39 65.53
C GLN A 539 5.38 -13.13 66.82
N ARG A 540 4.15 -13.64 66.93
CA ARG A 540 3.72 -14.43 68.10
C ARG A 540 4.55 -15.70 68.31
N ILE A 541 5.04 -16.33 67.23
CA ILE A 541 5.93 -17.49 67.34
C ILE A 541 7.29 -17.08 67.90
N LEU A 542 7.81 -15.91 67.51
CA LEU A 542 9.03 -15.32 68.07
C LEU A 542 8.81 -14.89 69.53
N ASP A 543 7.73 -14.18 69.84
CA ASP A 543 7.42 -13.70 71.20
C ASP A 543 7.17 -14.86 72.17
N LYS A 544 6.50 -15.94 71.73
CA LYS A 544 6.34 -17.16 72.55
C LYS A 544 7.68 -17.85 72.80
N GLN A 545 8.66 -17.71 71.91
CA GLN A 545 10.01 -18.18 72.15
C GLN A 545 10.72 -17.27 73.15
N ASP A 546 10.50 -15.96 73.10
CA ASP A 546 11.05 -14.99 74.06
C ASP A 546 10.44 -15.15 75.47
N GLU A 547 9.17 -15.53 75.60
CA GLU A 547 8.60 -15.96 76.90
C GLU A 547 9.13 -17.33 77.33
N MET A 548 9.44 -18.20 76.38
CA MET A 548 10.10 -19.48 76.61
C MET A 548 11.61 -19.31 76.88
N THR A 549 12.18 -18.10 76.75
CA THR A 549 13.57 -17.76 77.09
C THR A 549 13.69 -17.03 78.44
N LEU A 550 12.75 -17.21 79.37
CA LEU A 550 13.10 -17.20 80.81
C LEU A 550 13.94 -18.46 81.10
N CYS A 551 15.23 -18.38 80.74
CA CYS A 551 16.21 -19.45 80.60
C CYS A 551 16.32 -20.48 81.74
N GLN A 552 15.74 -20.23 82.92
CA GLN A 552 15.77 -21.18 84.03
C GLN A 552 14.74 -22.31 83.90
N ARG A 553 13.49 -22.02 83.51
CA ARG A 553 12.41 -23.04 83.49
C ARG A 553 12.46 -23.97 82.29
N VAL A 554 13.13 -23.56 81.21
CA VAL A 554 13.27 -24.38 80.00
C VAL A 554 14.39 -25.38 80.11
N LEU A 555 15.51 -25.07 80.77
CA LEU A 555 16.52 -26.10 81.07
C LEU A 555 15.91 -27.22 81.91
N ASP A 556 15.10 -26.89 82.92
CA ASP A 556 14.46 -27.87 83.79
C ASP A 556 13.36 -28.68 83.05
N LYS A 557 12.48 -28.02 82.29
CA LYS A 557 11.38 -28.69 81.56
C LYS A 557 11.84 -29.45 80.30
N GLN A 558 12.97 -29.05 79.69
CA GLN A 558 13.61 -29.78 78.59
C GLN A 558 14.34 -31.03 79.09
N ARG A 559 14.96 -30.95 80.28
CA ARG A 559 15.59 -32.10 80.94
C ARG A 559 14.56 -33.18 81.28
N GLU A 560 13.36 -32.79 81.69
CA GLU A 560 12.22 -33.71 81.88
C GLU A 560 11.66 -34.26 80.55
N ARG A 561 11.55 -33.44 79.50
CA ARG A 561 11.05 -33.88 78.18
C ARG A 561 12.02 -34.78 77.40
N LEU A 562 13.32 -34.65 77.64
CA LEU A 562 14.37 -35.55 77.14
C LEU A 562 14.28 -36.95 77.77
N GLN A 563 13.79 -37.06 79.01
CA GLN A 563 13.49 -38.36 79.64
C GLN A 563 12.15 -38.95 79.16
N GLY A 564 11.27 -38.15 78.56
CA GLY A 564 9.95 -38.55 78.06
C GLY A 564 9.79 -38.61 76.52
N GLY A 565 10.87 -38.50 75.74
CA GLY A 565 10.83 -38.68 74.28
C GLY A 565 10.14 -37.57 73.47
N GLY A 566 10.08 -36.33 73.97
CA GLY A 566 9.46 -35.20 73.26
C GLY A 566 10.42 -34.53 72.26
N ALA A 567 10.00 -34.38 71.01
CA ALA A 567 10.81 -33.77 69.94
C ALA A 567 11.00 -32.25 70.12
N LEU A 568 12.25 -31.78 70.03
CA LEU A 568 12.60 -30.36 69.92
C LEU A 568 13.53 -30.13 68.72
N LEU A 569 13.25 -29.05 67.97
CA LEU A 569 14.09 -28.39 66.96
C LEU A 569 14.95 -29.31 66.10
N SER A 570 14.44 -29.66 64.91
CA SER A 570 15.14 -30.33 63.81
C SER A 570 16.09 -31.48 64.24
N LYS A 571 15.63 -32.73 64.08
CA LYS A 571 16.35 -33.96 64.47
C LYS A 571 17.86 -33.87 64.20
N ASN A 572 18.67 -34.21 65.21
CA ASN A 572 20.13 -34.31 65.16
C ASN A 572 20.93 -32.99 65.04
N MET A 573 20.41 -31.83 65.47
CA MET A 573 21.17 -30.57 65.49
C MET A 573 21.54 -30.10 66.91
N PRO A 574 22.75 -29.54 67.12
CA PRO A 574 23.09 -28.84 68.36
C PRO A 574 22.16 -27.64 68.61
N VAL A 575 21.85 -27.35 69.88
CA VAL A 575 20.85 -26.33 70.29
C VAL A 575 21.07 -24.96 69.62
N VAL A 576 22.32 -24.48 69.58
CA VAL A 576 22.66 -23.17 68.96
C VAL A 576 22.43 -23.20 67.46
N ALA A 577 22.84 -24.28 66.78
CA ALA A 577 22.66 -24.44 65.34
C ALA A 577 21.19 -24.63 64.94
N GLY A 578 20.42 -25.38 65.74
CA GLY A 578 18.98 -25.57 65.55
C GLY A 578 18.20 -24.27 65.70
N ASN A 579 18.53 -23.44 66.70
CA ASN A 579 17.92 -22.12 66.90
C ASN A 579 18.25 -21.15 65.75
N LEU A 580 19.50 -21.13 65.28
CA LEU A 580 19.90 -20.33 64.13
C LEU A 580 19.17 -20.76 62.84
N LYS A 581 19.09 -22.07 62.60
CA LYS A 581 18.38 -22.62 61.43
C LYS A 581 16.90 -22.28 61.47
N TRP A 582 16.25 -22.41 62.62
CA TRP A 582 14.85 -22.08 62.79
C TRP A 582 14.56 -20.58 62.58
N SER A 583 15.41 -19.71 63.13
CA SER A 583 15.33 -18.25 62.89
C SER A 583 15.51 -17.91 61.40
N GLN A 584 16.44 -18.60 60.72
CA GLN A 584 16.63 -18.49 59.28
C GLN A 584 15.41 -18.96 58.49
N GLU A 585 14.75 -20.06 58.89
CA GLU A 585 13.53 -20.57 58.25
C GLU A 585 12.35 -19.59 58.36
N ILE A 586 12.16 -18.96 59.54
CA ILE A 586 11.14 -17.92 59.72
C ILE A 586 11.44 -16.69 58.86
N ARG A 587 12.71 -16.24 58.84
CA ARG A 587 13.15 -15.14 57.99
C ARG A 587 12.92 -15.45 56.51
N GLN A 588 13.25 -16.65 56.05
CA GLN A 588 13.02 -17.07 54.66
C GLN A 588 11.53 -17.05 54.33
N ARG A 589 10.67 -17.58 55.20
CA ARG A 589 9.21 -17.58 55.00
C ARG A 589 8.64 -16.18 54.84
N ILE A 590 9.11 -15.21 55.62
CA ILE A 590 8.69 -13.80 55.51
C ILE A 590 9.19 -13.18 54.20
N LEU A 591 10.47 -13.40 53.86
CA LEU A 591 11.09 -12.84 52.67
C LEU A 591 10.45 -13.37 51.38
N THR A 592 10.14 -14.66 51.30
CA THR A 592 9.47 -15.28 50.14
C THR A 592 8.06 -14.70 49.94
N ASN A 593 7.28 -14.54 51.01
CA ASN A 593 5.96 -13.94 50.90
C ASN A 593 6.02 -12.46 50.50
N ARG A 594 7.04 -11.73 50.99
CA ARG A 594 7.28 -10.34 50.59
C ARG A 594 7.71 -10.21 49.13
N SER A 595 8.55 -11.11 48.62
CA SER A 595 8.92 -11.09 47.19
C SER A 595 7.71 -11.37 46.30
N HIS A 596 6.82 -12.29 46.70
CA HIS A 596 5.59 -12.55 45.94
C HIS A 596 4.67 -11.32 45.87
N LEU A 597 4.60 -10.50 46.93
CA LEU A 597 3.88 -9.22 46.89
C LEU A 597 4.52 -8.23 45.91
N HIS A 598 5.86 -8.11 45.91
CA HIS A 598 6.57 -7.21 45.00
C HIS A 598 6.47 -7.61 43.52
N HIS A 599 6.20 -8.89 43.22
CA HIS A 599 5.99 -9.37 41.86
C HIS A 599 4.57 -9.15 41.34
N LEU A 600 3.61 -8.75 42.19
CA LEU A 600 2.31 -8.31 41.74
C LEU A 600 2.44 -6.86 41.24
N ALA A 601 2.42 -6.65 39.93
CA ALA A 601 2.61 -5.35 39.28
C ALA A 601 1.60 -4.25 39.69
N HIS A 602 0.62 -4.58 40.54
CA HIS A 602 -0.53 -3.74 40.89
C HIS A 602 -0.69 -3.49 42.40
N MET A 603 0.35 -3.75 43.21
CA MET A 603 0.42 -3.34 44.63
C MET A 603 1.57 -2.39 44.93
#